data_AF-W8KHK2-F1
#
_entry.id   AF-W8KHK2-F1
#
_cell.length_a   1.000
_cell.length_b   1.000
_cell.length_c   1.000
_cell.angle_alpha   90.00
_cell.angle_beta   90.00
_cell.angle_gamma   90.00
#
_symmetry.space_group_name_H-M   'P 1'
#
loop_
_entity.id
_entity.type
_entity.pdbx_description
1 polymer ?
#
loop_
_entity_poly.entity_id
_entity_poly.type
_entity_poly.pdbx_seq_one_letter_code
_entity_poly.pdbx_strand_id
1 'polypeptide(L)' 'MTPESALILGSTCHDNLFLNMGHGTLGWTMSLGSSRFVADLVFGHSTGIDSDGLGLGRYA' A
#
# COMPACT_ATOMS: atom_id res chain seq x y z
N MET A 1 0.01 13.22 2.70
CA MET A 1 0.98 12.88 3.75
C MET A 1 0.18 12.32 4.92
N THR A 2 0.55 11.15 5.45
CA THR A 2 -0.09 10.56 6.63
C THR A 2 0.53 11.17 7.91
N PRO A 3 -0.16 11.13 9.07
CA PRO A 3 0.37 11.68 10.32
C PRO A 3 1.75 11.13 10.69
N GLU A 4 1.95 9.82 10.51
CA GLU A 4 3.21 9.12 10.78
C GLU A 4 4.20 9.13 9.61
N SER A 5 3.89 9.85 8.52
CA SER A 5 4.64 9.86 7.25
C SER A 5 4.79 8.50 6.54
N ALA A 6 4.25 7.42 7.10
CA ALA A 6 4.26 6.09 6.50
C ALA A 6 3.14 5.95 5.45
N LEU A 7 3.50 5.44 4.28
CA LEU A 7 2.57 5.13 3.18
C LEU A 7 1.58 4.04 3.58
N ILE A 8 0.40 4.03 2.95
CA ILE A 8 -0.66 3.03 3.13
C ILE A 8 -0.81 2.26 1.81
N LEU A 9 -0.61 0.94 1.88
CA LEU A 9 -0.78 0.00 0.78
C LEU A 9 -1.63 -1.18 1.24
N GLY A 10 -2.59 -1.59 0.44
CA GLY A 10 -3.32 -2.83 0.72
C GLY A 10 -4.79 -2.79 0.34
N SER A 11 -5.47 -3.90 0.61
CA SER A 11 -6.92 -3.99 0.54
C SER A 11 -7.57 -3.17 1.66
N THR A 12 -8.85 -2.86 1.45
CA THR A 12 -9.70 -2.23 2.45
C THR A 12 -10.72 -3.23 3.00
N CYS A 13 -11.61 -2.79 3.89
CA CYS A 13 -12.79 -3.57 4.28
C CYS A 13 -13.83 -3.70 3.15
N HIS A 14 -13.65 -2.97 2.04
CA HIS A 14 -14.50 -3.06 0.87
C HIS A 14 -13.86 -3.94 -0.19
N ASP A 15 -14.66 -4.85 -0.74
CA ASP A 15 -14.23 -5.75 -1.81
C ASP A 15 -13.76 -4.97 -3.03
N ASN A 16 -12.67 -5.46 -3.64
CA ASN A 16 -12.09 -4.89 -4.85
C ASN A 16 -11.68 -3.41 -4.74
N LEU A 17 -11.45 -2.90 -3.52
CA LEU A 17 -10.90 -1.57 -3.28
C LEU A 17 -9.51 -1.68 -2.64
N PHE A 18 -8.51 -1.13 -3.34
CA PHE A 18 -7.10 -1.16 -2.96
C PHE A 18 -6.56 0.27 -2.83
N LEU A 19 -5.63 0.45 -1.90
CA LEU A 19 -5.03 1.75 -1.60
C LEU A 19 -3.55 1.77 -2.00
N ASN A 20 -3.15 2.89 -2.61
CA ASN A 20 -1.77 3.23 -2.92
C ASN A 20 -1.55 4.73 -2.64
N MET A 21 -1.40 5.09 -1.37
CA MET A 21 -1.46 6.50 -0.97
C MET A 21 -0.61 6.80 0.26
N GLY A 22 -0.40 8.09 0.54
CA GLY A 22 0.31 8.51 1.74
C GLY A 22 1.84 8.56 1.61
N HIS A 23 2.41 8.43 0.41
CA HIS A 23 3.88 8.38 0.18
C HIS A 23 4.69 9.62 0.57
N GLY A 24 4.04 10.72 0.95
CA GLY A 24 4.73 11.94 1.34
C GLY A 24 5.65 12.48 0.24
N THR A 25 6.84 12.95 0.63
CA THR A 25 7.84 13.51 -0.29
C THR A 25 8.60 12.46 -1.10
N LEU A 26 8.59 11.19 -0.66
CA LEU A 26 9.28 10.08 -1.32
C LEU A 26 8.42 9.36 -2.37
N GLY A 27 7.24 9.89 -2.69
CA GLY A 27 6.29 9.26 -3.62
C GLY A 27 6.90 8.92 -4.97
N TRP A 28 7.68 9.82 -5.57
CA TRP A 28 8.37 9.55 -6.83
C TRP A 28 9.34 8.37 -6.71
N THR A 29 10.22 8.41 -5.71
CA THR A 29 11.22 7.36 -5.45
C THR A 29 10.57 5.98 -5.24
N MET A 30 9.41 5.93 -4.58
CA MET A 30 8.73 4.68 -4.21
C MET A 30 7.63 4.26 -5.20
N SER A 31 7.41 5.02 -6.28
CA SER A 31 6.27 4.83 -7.19
C SER A 31 6.23 3.43 -7.81
N LEU A 32 7.35 2.94 -8.33
CA LEU A 32 7.40 1.64 -9.02
C LEU A 32 7.18 0.47 -8.05
N GLY A 33 7.86 0.48 -6.90
CA GLY A 33 7.74 -0.59 -5.92
C GLY A 33 6.34 -0.69 -5.32
N SER A 34 5.77 0.45 -4.93
CA SER A 34 4.41 0.51 -4.38
C SER A 34 3.34 0.11 -5.40
N SER A 35 3.49 0.53 -6.66
CA SER A 35 2.56 0.15 -7.72
C SER A 35 2.64 -1.35 -8.05
N ARG A 36 3.85 -1.93 -8.06
CA ARG A 36 4.02 -3.37 -8.25
C ARG A 36 3.32 -4.16 -7.14
N PHE A 37 3.51 -3.75 -5.89
CA PHE A 37 2.87 -4.35 -4.72
C PHE A 37 1.34 -4.33 -4.83
N VAL A 38 0.75 -3.17 -5.13
CA VAL A 38 -0.72 -3.07 -5.28
C VAL A 38 -1.21 -3.86 -6.48
N ALA A 39 -0.48 -3.89 -7.60
CA ALA A 39 -0.85 -4.72 -8.74
C ALA A 39 -0.88 -6.22 -8.37
N ASP A 40 0.10 -6.70 -7.61
CA ASP A 40 0.09 -8.09 -7.13
C ASP A 40 -1.14 -8.38 -6.27
N LEU A 41 -1.53 -7.47 -5.39
CA LEU A 41 -2.76 -7.62 -4.60
C LEU A 41 -4.02 -7.64 -5.46
N VAL A 42 -4.11 -6.76 -6.46
CA VAL A 42 -5.25 -6.68 -7.39
C VAL A 42 -5.43 -7.97 -8.18
N PHE A 43 -4.32 -8.58 -8.63
CA PHE A 43 -4.35 -9.83 -9.40
C PHE A 43 -4.30 -11.10 -8.53
N GLY A 44 -4.25 -10.97 -7.21
CA GLY A 44 -4.15 -12.12 -6.29
C GLY A 44 -2.80 -12.86 -6.38
N HIS A 45 -1.75 -12.18 -6.80
CA HIS A 45 -0.39 -12.71 -6.83
C HIS A 45 0.29 -12.57 -5.46
N SER A 46 1.32 -13.39 -5.22
CA SER A 46 2.20 -13.19 -4.08
C SER A 46 2.95 -11.88 -4.21
N THR A 47 2.95 -11.07 -3.16
CA THR A 47 3.73 -9.84 -3.10
C THR A 47 5.23 -10.14 -2.96
N GLY A 48 6.08 -9.28 -3.53
CA GLY A 48 7.54 -9.42 -3.42
C GLY A 48 8.14 -8.93 -2.09
N ILE A 49 7.33 -8.28 -1.25
CA ILE A 49 7.69 -7.80 0.09
C ILE A 49 6.58 -8.19 1.08
N ASP A 50 6.92 -8.19 2.36
CA ASP A 50 5.94 -8.39 3.42
C ASP A 50 4.90 -7.26 3.42
N SER A 51 3.64 -7.66 3.56
CA SER A 51 2.49 -6.77 3.61
C SER A 51 2.15 -6.29 5.01
N ASP A 52 2.77 -6.89 6.04
CA ASP A 52 2.49 -6.55 7.42
C ASP A 52 2.81 -5.08 7.73
N GLY A 53 1.92 -4.44 8.49
CA GLY A 53 2.03 -3.03 8.82
C GLY A 53 1.87 -2.05 7.64
N LEU A 54 1.66 -2.49 6.40
CA LEU A 54 1.42 -1.61 5.25
C LEU A 54 -0.07 -1.24 5.06
N GLY A 55 -0.97 -2.05 5.59
CA GLY A 55 -2.41 -1.86 5.46
C GLY A 55 -3.01 -0.77 6.34
N LEU A 56 -4.33 -0.57 6.16
CA LEU A 56 -5.15 0.35 6.94
C LEU A 56 -5.37 -0.14 8.38
N GLY A 57 -5.26 -1.46 8.60
CA GLY A 57 -5.40 -2.10 9.91
C GLY A 57 -4.39 -1.63 10.97
N ARG A 58 -3.32 -0.92 10.59
CA ARG A 58 -2.38 -0.32 11.55
C ARG A 58 -3.00 0.80 12.41
N TYR A 59 -4.15 1.34 11.98
CA TYR A 59 -4.85 2.44 12.65
C TYR A 59 -6.15 1.96 13.33
N ALA A 60 -6.40 0.65 13.36
CA ALA A 60 -7.58 0.05 13.98
C ALA A 60 -7.37 -0.22 15.48
#